data_AF-A0A2E8KCK4-F1
#
_entry.id   AF-A0A2E8KCK4-F1
#
_cell.length_a   1.000
_cell.length_b   1.000
_cell.length_c   1.000
_cell.angle_alpha   90.00
_cell.angle_beta   90.00
_cell.angle_gamma   90.00
#
_symmetry.space_group_name_H-M   'P 1'
#
loop_
_entity.id
_entity.type
_entity.pdbx_description
1 polymer ?
#
loop_
_entity_poly.entity_id
_entity_poly.type
_entity_poly.pdbx_seq_one_letter_code
_entity_poly.pdbx_strand_id
1 'polypeptide(L)'
;MPLNSIEVETIGWVKGYAIPSDTKFRQIVVTGPPASGKSTLIQKIGGWPEEGCIDLSEDNWWQNRLLSYRPREVHFCIPFKEVRGGCTVFDRGWLASPTEINLERIQIPPLNKWFFSTDWRAQYVFDFLLPPARKIYEVRQHRAADQSHPVDKNFTLAEVEIQCSVYELLALHFHRSGLQVLIRNDFDSMPRRIIGEDDSPGKT
;
A
#
# COMPACT_ATOMS: atom_id res chain seq x y z
N MET A 1 -4.67 -11.20 10.06
CA MET A 1 -3.58 -11.61 11.00
C MET A 1 -2.45 -10.63 10.77
N PRO A 2 -1.81 -10.07 11.80
CA PRO A 2 -0.74 -9.12 11.59
C PRO A 2 0.35 -9.75 10.72
N LEU A 3 0.82 -9.01 9.72
CA LEU A 3 1.88 -9.46 8.82
C LEU A 3 3.14 -9.76 9.63
N ASN A 4 3.65 -10.99 9.50
CA ASN A 4 4.93 -11.36 10.11
C ASN A 4 6.03 -10.48 9.53
N SER A 5 6.62 -9.63 10.35
CA SER A 5 7.51 -8.57 9.91
C SER A 5 8.47 -8.18 11.01
N ILE A 6 9.63 -7.65 10.63
CA ILE A 6 10.67 -7.15 11.54
C ILE A 6 10.95 -5.68 11.23
N GLU A 7 11.35 -4.93 12.26
CA GLU A 7 11.80 -3.54 12.07
C GLU A 7 13.08 -3.51 11.24
N VAL A 8 13.21 -2.50 10.39
CA VAL A 8 14.43 -2.29 9.60
C VAL A 8 15.51 -1.71 10.51
N GLU A 9 16.63 -2.41 10.64
CA GLU A 9 17.73 -2.04 11.54
C GLU A 9 18.48 -0.79 11.08
N THR A 10 18.75 -0.68 9.78
CA THR A 10 19.54 0.42 9.20
C THR A 10 18.63 1.42 8.49
N ILE A 11 18.42 2.55 9.13
CA ILE A 11 17.54 3.62 8.64
C ILE A 11 18.31 4.93 8.40
N GLY A 12 17.83 5.71 7.44
CA GLY A 12 18.09 7.13 7.27
C GLY A 12 16.83 7.95 7.53
N TRP A 13 17.00 9.23 7.86
CA TRP A 13 15.88 10.13 8.13
C TRP A 13 15.75 11.18 7.03
N VAL A 14 14.54 11.35 6.50
CA VAL A 14 14.21 12.41 5.55
C VAL A 14 12.99 13.15 6.06
N LYS A 15 13.15 14.43 6.45
CA LYS A 15 12.05 15.27 6.99
C LYS A 15 11.26 14.60 8.13
N GLY A 16 11.96 13.91 9.03
CA GLY A 16 11.34 13.20 10.15
C GLY A 16 10.68 11.87 9.79
N TYR A 17 10.86 11.38 8.56
CA TYR A 17 10.38 10.08 8.11
C TYR A 17 11.55 9.10 7.97
N ALA A 18 11.49 7.99 8.70
CA ALA A 18 12.52 6.95 8.69
C ALA A 18 12.38 6.09 7.44
N ILE A 19 13.42 5.99 6.62
CA ILE A 19 13.48 5.11 5.43
C ILE A 19 14.67 4.14 5.57
N PRO A 20 14.63 2.93 5.01
CA PRO A 20 15.80 2.07 4.95
C PRO A 20 16.98 2.78 4.29
N SER A 21 18.20 2.59 4.81
CA SER A 21 19.40 3.29 4.30
C SER A 21 19.77 2.93 2.85
N ASP A 22 19.31 1.78 2.36
CA ASP A 22 19.45 1.31 0.98
C ASP A 22 18.39 1.88 0.03
N THR A 23 17.39 2.59 0.56
CA THR A 23 16.24 3.12 -0.19
C THR A 23 16.41 4.60 -0.48
N LYS A 24 16.24 4.99 -1.74
CA LYS A 24 16.20 6.40 -2.14
C LYS A 24 14.81 6.94 -1.89
N PHE A 25 14.73 8.16 -1.35
CA PHE A 25 13.47 8.86 -1.09
C PHE A 25 12.52 8.94 -2.31
N ARG A 26 13.08 9.05 -3.53
CA ARG A 26 12.32 9.09 -4.79
C ARG A 26 11.78 7.73 -5.27
N GLN A 27 12.08 6.62 -4.58
CA GLN A 27 11.52 5.30 -4.87
C GLN A 27 10.21 5.05 -4.11
N ILE A 28 9.93 5.83 -3.06
CA ILE A 28 8.80 5.59 -2.15
C ILE A 28 7.46 5.85 -2.87
N VAL A 29 6.56 4.88 -2.78
CA VAL A 29 5.15 4.98 -3.15
C VAL A 29 4.34 4.60 -1.92
N VAL A 30 3.56 5.53 -1.39
CA VAL A 30 2.76 5.31 -0.18
C VAL A 30 1.38 4.79 -0.56
N THR A 31 0.95 3.70 0.07
CA THR A 31 -0.37 3.10 -0.16
C THR A 31 -0.97 2.54 1.15
N GLY A 32 -2.22 2.10 1.13
CA GLY A 32 -2.94 1.66 2.34
C GLY A 32 -4.43 2.05 2.32
N PRO A 33 -5.21 1.56 3.31
CA PRO A 33 -6.65 1.75 3.36
C PRO A 33 -7.07 3.22 3.47
N PRO A 34 -8.35 3.54 3.20
CA PRO A 34 -8.91 4.88 3.44
C PRO A 34 -8.62 5.36 4.86
N ALA A 35 -8.35 6.65 5.01
CA ALA A 35 -8.07 7.30 6.29
C ALA A 35 -6.87 6.74 7.09
N SER A 36 -5.96 5.97 6.46
CA SER A 36 -4.73 5.50 7.14
C SER A 36 -3.68 6.59 7.39
N GLY A 37 -3.86 7.80 6.85
CA GLY A 37 -2.94 8.94 7.05
C GLY A 37 -1.97 9.20 5.90
N LYS A 38 -2.15 8.53 4.75
CA LYS A 38 -1.29 8.64 3.55
C LYS A 38 -1.10 10.08 3.08
N SER A 39 -2.21 10.81 2.90
CA SER A 39 -2.16 12.19 2.39
C SER A 39 -1.43 13.12 3.36
N THR A 40 -1.68 12.95 4.67
CA THR A 40 -0.96 13.66 5.73
C THR A 40 0.54 13.35 5.70
N LEU A 41 0.92 12.08 5.53
CA LEU A 41 2.32 11.68 5.39
C LEU A 41 2.97 12.33 4.17
N ILE A 42 2.34 12.23 3.00
CA ILE A 42 2.86 12.81 1.75
C ILE A 42 3.05 14.32 1.87
N GLN A 43 2.10 15.04 2.48
CA GLN A 43 2.24 16.47 2.75
C GLN A 43 3.40 16.76 3.70
N LYS A 44 3.53 16.04 4.81
CA LYS A 44 4.60 16.21 5.81
C LYS A 44 5.99 16.04 5.20
N ILE A 45 6.16 15.04 4.33
CA ILE A 45 7.44 14.77 3.67
C ILE A 45 7.65 15.60 2.38
N GLY A 46 6.69 16.46 2.02
CA GLY A 46 6.70 17.28 0.81
C GLY A 46 6.80 16.44 -0.47
N GLY A 47 6.02 15.36 -0.53
CA GLY A 47 5.81 14.56 -1.73
C GLY A 47 4.83 15.22 -2.71
N TRP A 48 4.53 14.51 -3.80
CA TRP A 48 3.58 14.99 -4.81
C TRP A 48 2.16 15.02 -4.24
N PRO A 49 1.45 16.16 -4.27
CA PRO A 49 0.22 16.35 -3.53
C PRO A 49 -1.01 15.67 -4.15
N GLU A 50 -0.95 15.31 -5.44
CA GLU A 50 -2.08 14.69 -6.13
C GLU A 50 -2.16 13.19 -5.84
N GLU A 51 -3.34 12.73 -5.47
CA GLU A 51 -3.66 11.31 -5.38
C GLU A 51 -3.74 10.68 -6.79
N GLY A 52 -3.47 9.38 -6.89
CA GLY A 52 -3.69 8.62 -8.11
C GLY A 52 -4.30 7.25 -7.81
N CYS A 53 -5.14 6.71 -8.69
CA CYS A 53 -5.48 5.28 -8.69
C CYS A 53 -4.69 4.56 -9.78
N ILE A 54 -4.17 3.39 -9.45
CA ILE A 54 -3.56 2.48 -10.43
C ILE A 54 -4.36 1.18 -10.43
N ASP A 55 -4.84 0.77 -11.60
CA ASP A 55 -5.46 -0.56 -11.77
C ASP A 55 -4.37 -1.62 -11.87
N LEU A 56 -4.38 -2.55 -10.91
CA LEU A 56 -3.40 -3.62 -10.82
C LEU A 56 -3.62 -4.72 -11.86
N SER A 57 -4.76 -4.74 -12.54
CA SER A 57 -5.04 -5.68 -13.63
C SER A 57 -4.64 -5.16 -15.00
N GLU A 58 -4.27 -3.88 -15.11
CA GLU A 58 -3.79 -3.30 -16.36
C GLU A 58 -2.36 -3.78 -16.69
N ASP A 59 -2.17 -4.14 -17.96
CA ASP A 59 -0.85 -4.46 -18.48
C ASP A 59 0.11 -3.28 -18.27
N ASN A 60 1.30 -3.58 -17.74
CA ASN A 60 2.36 -2.59 -17.55
C ASN A 60 1.97 -1.41 -16.64
N TRP A 61 1.06 -1.58 -15.68
CA TRP A 61 0.67 -0.50 -14.75
C TRP A 61 1.87 0.16 -14.04
N TRP A 62 2.99 -0.55 -13.87
CA TRP A 62 4.24 -0.03 -13.30
C TRP A 62 4.93 1.03 -14.17
N GLN A 63 4.49 1.20 -15.42
CA GLN A 63 4.93 2.26 -16.33
C GLN A 63 3.98 3.47 -16.33
N ASN A 64 2.90 3.42 -15.55
CA ASN A 64 1.91 4.48 -15.48
C ASN A 64 2.56 5.81 -15.06
N ARG A 65 2.24 6.90 -15.75
CA ARG A 65 2.81 8.23 -15.50
C ARG A 65 2.54 8.75 -14.09
N LEU A 66 1.48 8.28 -13.44
CA LEU A 66 1.24 8.56 -12.02
C LEU A 66 2.45 8.15 -11.18
N LEU A 67 3.16 7.09 -11.52
CA LEU A 67 4.33 6.68 -10.76
C LEU A 67 5.57 7.56 -10.98
N SER A 68 5.56 8.53 -11.90
CA SER A 68 6.77 9.29 -12.27
C SER A 68 7.26 10.25 -11.17
N TYR A 69 6.35 10.96 -10.51
CA TYR A 69 6.68 11.90 -9.43
C TYR A 69 6.51 11.24 -8.08
N ARG A 70 7.59 11.16 -7.30
CA ARG A 70 7.64 10.46 -6.01
C ARG A 70 8.51 11.23 -5.01
N PRO A 71 8.26 11.10 -3.70
CA PRO A 71 7.25 10.22 -3.09
C PRO A 71 5.82 10.70 -3.35
N ARG A 72 4.88 9.77 -3.47
CA ARG A 72 3.46 10.09 -3.67
C ARG A 72 2.55 9.03 -3.07
N GLU A 73 1.29 9.42 -2.85
CA GLU A 73 0.20 8.50 -2.49
C GLU A 73 -0.38 7.86 -3.76
N VAL A 74 -0.67 6.56 -3.66
CA VAL A 74 -1.37 5.79 -4.68
C VAL A 74 -2.42 4.91 -4.03
N HIS A 75 -3.64 4.97 -4.56
CA HIS A 75 -4.68 3.98 -4.36
C HIS A 75 -4.59 2.88 -5.42
N PHE A 76 -5.04 1.68 -5.06
CA PHE A 76 -5.12 0.59 -6.01
C PHE A 76 -6.57 0.31 -6.36
N CYS A 77 -6.81 0.21 -7.66
CA CYS A 77 -7.98 -0.35 -8.25
C CYS A 77 -7.66 -1.87 -8.37
N ILE A 78 -8.28 -2.68 -7.51
CA ILE A 78 -7.91 -4.07 -7.23
C ILE A 78 -8.88 -5.01 -7.99
N PRO A 79 -8.38 -6.04 -8.70
CA PRO A 79 -9.24 -7.03 -9.31
C PRO A 79 -9.81 -7.99 -8.26
N PHE A 80 -11.13 -8.03 -8.11
CA PHE A 80 -11.83 -8.96 -7.24
C PHE A 80 -12.49 -10.10 -8.05
N LYS A 81 -12.76 -11.26 -7.43
CA LYS A 81 -13.21 -12.48 -8.13
C LYS A 81 -14.52 -12.32 -8.92
N GLU A 82 -15.44 -11.46 -8.47
CA GLU A 82 -16.77 -11.29 -9.10
C GLU A 82 -16.96 -9.89 -9.72
N VAL A 83 -15.89 -9.08 -9.76
CA VAL A 83 -15.90 -7.73 -10.33
C VAL A 83 -15.16 -7.75 -11.66
N ARG A 84 -15.82 -7.31 -12.74
CA ARG A 84 -15.27 -7.39 -14.11
C ARG A 84 -13.99 -6.55 -14.30
N GLY A 85 -13.84 -5.42 -13.59
CA GLY A 85 -12.65 -4.56 -13.60
C GLY A 85 -11.98 -4.45 -12.24
N GLY A 86 -10.93 -3.62 -12.15
CA GLY A 86 -10.38 -3.21 -10.86
C GLY A 86 -11.27 -2.16 -10.20
N CYS A 87 -11.46 -2.26 -8.88
CA CYS A 87 -12.10 -1.20 -8.10
C CYS A 87 -11.40 -0.98 -6.77
N THR A 88 -11.59 0.19 -6.17
CA THR A 88 -11.00 0.50 -4.86
C THR A 88 -11.76 -0.20 -3.74
N VAL A 89 -11.10 -0.44 -2.60
CA VAL A 89 -11.75 -1.03 -1.40
C VAL A 89 -12.85 -0.18 -0.77
N PHE A 90 -13.04 1.06 -1.24
CA PHE A 90 -14.10 1.97 -0.82
C PHE A 90 -15.15 2.20 -1.91
N ASP A 91 -15.10 1.42 -3.00
CA ASP A 91 -16.15 1.40 -3.99
C ASP A 91 -17.46 0.89 -3.37
N ARG A 92 -18.56 1.60 -3.60
CA ARG A 92 -19.86 1.27 -2.99
C ARG A 92 -20.47 -0.02 -3.53
N GLY A 93 -20.20 -0.36 -4.79
CA GLY A 93 -20.65 -1.61 -5.39
C GLY A 93 -19.96 -2.81 -4.75
N TRP A 94 -18.64 -2.72 -4.55
CA TRP A 94 -17.90 -3.77 -3.85
C TRP A 94 -18.23 -3.85 -2.36
N LEU A 95 -18.37 -2.71 -1.66
CA LEU A 95 -18.72 -2.70 -0.24
C LEU A 95 -20.11 -3.32 0.05
N ALA A 96 -21.04 -3.27 -0.89
CA ALA A 96 -22.35 -3.90 -0.74
C ALA A 96 -22.30 -5.44 -0.72
N SER A 97 -21.29 -6.04 -1.36
CA SER A 97 -21.04 -7.48 -1.36
C SER A 97 -19.54 -7.76 -1.56
N PRO A 98 -18.73 -7.66 -0.48
CA PRO A 98 -17.28 -7.77 -0.61
C PRO A 98 -16.86 -9.18 -1.03
N THR A 99 -16.12 -9.27 -2.13
CA THR A 99 -15.54 -10.52 -2.62
C THR A 99 -14.03 -10.53 -2.48
N GLU A 100 -13.44 -11.72 -2.43
CA GLU A 100 -11.99 -11.90 -2.34
C GLU A 100 -11.23 -11.29 -3.52
N ILE A 101 -9.96 -10.92 -3.28
CA ILE A 101 -9.04 -10.48 -4.32
C ILE A 101 -8.81 -11.64 -5.30
N ASN A 102 -8.82 -11.34 -6.59
CA ASN A 102 -8.34 -12.24 -7.63
C ASN A 102 -6.86 -11.97 -7.88
N LEU A 103 -5.98 -12.64 -7.12
CA LEU A 103 -4.53 -12.45 -7.19
C LEU A 103 -3.95 -12.81 -8.56
N GLU A 104 -4.55 -13.75 -9.29
CA GLU A 104 -4.09 -14.16 -10.63
C GLU A 104 -4.25 -13.05 -11.68
N ARG A 105 -5.17 -12.11 -11.43
CA ARG A 105 -5.38 -10.95 -12.30
C ARG A 105 -4.48 -9.78 -11.97
N ILE A 106 -3.71 -9.83 -10.86
CA ILE A 106 -2.75 -8.79 -10.53
C ILE A 106 -1.53 -8.97 -11.43
N GLN A 107 -1.26 -7.98 -12.28
CA GLN A 107 -0.06 -7.94 -13.08
C GLN A 107 1.14 -7.62 -12.20
N ILE A 108 2.23 -8.37 -12.34
CA ILE A 108 3.48 -8.14 -11.60
C ILE A 108 4.56 -7.74 -12.60
N PRO A 109 5.36 -6.67 -12.33
CA PRO A 109 6.50 -6.33 -13.16
C PRO A 109 7.39 -7.55 -13.39
N PRO A 110 7.81 -7.85 -14.64
CA PRO A 110 8.65 -8.99 -14.91
C PRO A 110 9.99 -8.86 -14.20
N LEU A 111 10.62 -9.99 -13.88
CA LEU A 111 12.03 -9.99 -13.49
C LEU A 111 12.86 -9.38 -14.62
N ASN A 112 13.90 -8.62 -14.27
CA ASN A 112 14.79 -8.06 -15.27
C ASN A 112 15.49 -9.20 -16.03
N LYS A 113 15.22 -9.32 -17.34
CA LYS A 113 15.75 -10.42 -18.18
C LYS A 113 17.05 -10.05 -18.89
N TRP A 114 17.36 -8.75 -19.03
CA TRP A 114 18.48 -8.27 -19.84
C TRP A 114 19.24 -7.13 -19.16
N PHE A 115 20.55 -7.05 -19.37
CA PHE A 115 21.42 -6.08 -18.70
C PHE A 115 21.04 -4.60 -18.94
N PHE A 116 20.41 -4.29 -20.08
CA PHE A 116 20.00 -2.92 -20.44
C PHE A 116 18.52 -2.63 -20.19
N SER A 117 17.71 -3.59 -19.74
CA SER A 117 16.31 -3.31 -19.40
C SER A 117 16.18 -2.68 -18.02
N THR A 118 15.17 -1.81 -17.87
CA THR A 118 14.82 -1.20 -16.60
C THR A 118 14.37 -2.27 -15.60
N ASP A 119 14.99 -2.29 -14.42
CA ASP A 119 14.52 -3.09 -13.30
C ASP A 119 13.35 -2.38 -12.60
N TRP A 120 12.14 -2.67 -13.08
CA TRP A 120 10.91 -2.09 -12.55
C TRP A 120 10.64 -2.51 -11.09
N ARG A 121 11.13 -3.67 -10.64
CA ARG A 121 10.91 -4.13 -9.25
C ARG A 121 11.79 -3.37 -8.27
N ALA A 122 13.00 -3.00 -8.70
CA ALA A 122 13.90 -2.16 -7.91
C ALA A 122 13.56 -0.66 -7.98
N GLN A 123 12.73 -0.23 -8.93
CA GLN A 123 12.40 1.19 -9.10
C GLN A 123 11.46 1.73 -8.01
N TYR A 124 10.68 0.86 -7.38
CA TYR A 124 9.64 1.23 -6.43
C TYR A 124 9.84 0.55 -5.10
N VAL A 125 9.61 1.31 -4.03
CA VAL A 125 9.40 0.80 -2.67
C VAL A 125 7.98 1.16 -2.28
N PHE A 126 7.12 0.15 -2.17
CA PHE A 126 5.73 0.32 -1.74
C PHE A 126 5.69 0.36 -0.22
N ASP A 127 5.46 1.54 0.35
CA ASP A 127 5.30 1.74 1.78
C ASP A 127 3.80 1.67 2.12
N PHE A 128 3.39 0.53 2.67
CA PHE A 128 2.02 0.27 3.10
C PHE A 128 1.81 0.82 4.51
N LEU A 129 1.03 1.87 4.59
CA LEU A 129 0.56 2.46 5.84
C LEU A 129 -0.71 1.72 6.29
N LEU A 130 -0.54 0.76 7.20
CA LEU A 130 -1.53 -0.17 7.75
C LEU A 130 -1.76 0.03 9.26
N PRO A 131 -2.32 1.18 9.71
CA PRO A 131 -2.75 1.31 11.09
C PRO A 131 -3.81 0.25 11.47
N PRO A 132 -3.93 -0.10 12.76
CA PRO A 132 -4.99 -0.97 13.23
C PRO A 132 -6.38 -0.47 12.80
N ALA A 133 -7.27 -1.37 12.38
CA ALA A 133 -8.61 -1.05 11.88
C ALA A 133 -9.39 -0.14 12.84
N ARG A 134 -9.30 -0.39 14.15
CA ARG A 134 -9.91 0.46 15.19
C ARG A 134 -9.46 1.92 15.13
N LYS A 135 -8.16 2.17 14.93
CA LYS A 135 -7.62 3.53 14.81
C LYS A 135 -8.14 4.21 13.55
N ILE A 136 -8.20 3.49 12.43
CA ILE A 136 -8.80 4.01 11.18
C ILE A 136 -10.29 4.33 11.39
N TYR A 137 -11.03 3.44 12.06
CA TYR A 137 -12.44 3.63 12.36
C TYR A 137 -12.67 4.92 13.18
N GLU A 138 -11.91 5.13 14.26
CA GLU A 138 -11.97 6.34 15.08
C GLU A 138 -11.68 7.60 14.25
N VAL A 139 -10.63 7.58 13.40
CA VAL A 139 -10.32 8.70 12.49
C VAL A 139 -11.46 8.98 11.51
N ARG A 140 -12.06 7.95 10.93
CA ARG A 140 -13.19 8.10 10.00
C ARG A 140 -14.43 8.66 10.70
N GLN A 141 -14.66 8.33 11.98
CA GLN A 141 -15.78 8.88 12.75
C GLN A 141 -15.63 10.39 12.91
N HIS A 142 -14.42 10.88 13.18
CA HIS A 142 -14.14 12.31 13.22
C HIS A 142 -14.34 12.97 11.84
N ARG A 143 -13.81 12.38 10.76
CA ARG A 143 -13.98 12.93 9.39
C ARG A 143 -15.44 13.00 8.94
N ALA A 144 -16.25 12.01 9.36
CA ALA A 144 -17.67 11.95 9.08
C ALA A 144 -18.44 13.07 9.80
N ALA A 145 -18.09 13.34 11.06
CA ALA A 145 -18.65 14.46 11.83
C ALA A 145 -18.36 15.80 11.15
N ASP A 146 -17.17 15.96 10.58
CA ASP A 146 -16.75 17.15 9.85
C ASP A 146 -17.26 17.21 8.40
N GLN A 147 -18.00 16.19 7.93
CA GLN A 147 -18.48 16.03 6.55
C GLN A 147 -17.40 16.19 5.46
N SER A 148 -16.13 16.01 5.83
CA SER A 148 -14.98 16.32 4.97
C SER A 148 -14.78 15.30 3.85
N HIS A 149 -15.32 14.09 3.98
CA HIS A 149 -15.10 12.98 3.04
C HIS A 149 -16.40 12.20 2.76
N PRO A 150 -16.94 12.21 1.52
CA PRO A 150 -18.19 11.51 1.18
C PRO A 150 -18.18 9.99 1.42
N VAL A 151 -17.00 9.37 1.36
CA VAL A 151 -16.81 7.94 1.64
C VAL A 151 -17.08 7.58 3.11
N ASP A 152 -17.05 8.55 4.02
CA ASP A 152 -17.16 8.36 5.47
C ASP A 152 -18.58 8.58 6.02
N LYS A 153 -19.60 8.78 5.17
CA LYS A 153 -20.97 9.07 5.65
C LYS A 153 -21.66 7.90 6.35
N ASN A 154 -21.48 6.69 5.84
CA ASN A 154 -22.01 5.45 6.39
C ASN A 154 -20.91 4.39 6.24
N PHE A 155 -20.27 4.05 7.35
CA PHE A 155 -19.29 2.97 7.41
C PHE A 155 -19.39 2.20 8.73
N THR A 156 -18.95 0.95 8.73
CA THR A 156 -18.88 0.10 9.92
C THR A 156 -17.44 -0.28 10.25
N LEU A 157 -17.18 -0.71 11.49
CA LEU A 157 -15.87 -1.25 11.85
C LEU A 157 -15.52 -2.49 11.02
N ALA A 158 -16.51 -3.36 10.75
CA ALA A 158 -16.33 -4.54 9.93
C ALA A 158 -15.89 -4.21 8.50
N GLU A 159 -16.46 -3.16 7.89
CA GLU A 159 -15.98 -2.67 6.58
C GLU A 159 -14.53 -2.20 6.65
N VAL A 160 -14.14 -1.48 7.70
CA VAL A 160 -12.74 -1.04 7.88
C VAL A 160 -11.82 -2.23 8.06
N GLU A 161 -12.22 -3.26 8.80
CA GLU A 161 -11.45 -4.49 8.99
C GLU A 161 -11.25 -5.24 7.66
N ILE A 162 -12.29 -5.34 6.83
CA ILE A 162 -12.22 -5.94 5.49
C ILE A 162 -11.25 -5.13 4.61
N GLN A 163 -11.36 -3.79 4.61
CA GLN A 163 -10.47 -2.91 3.84
C GLN A 163 -9.00 -3.08 4.27
N CYS A 164 -8.73 -3.12 5.58
CA CYS A 164 -7.38 -3.38 6.09
C CYS A 164 -6.86 -4.75 5.66
N SER A 165 -7.69 -5.79 5.78
CA SER A 165 -7.32 -7.16 5.42
C SER A 165 -6.97 -7.30 3.93
N VAL A 166 -7.67 -6.57 3.05
CA VAL A 166 -7.34 -6.51 1.62
C VAL A 166 -5.95 -5.91 1.39
N TYR A 167 -5.60 -4.83 2.08
CA TYR A 167 -4.28 -4.21 1.96
C TYR A 167 -3.15 -5.04 2.60
N GLU A 168 -3.42 -5.75 3.69
CA GLU A 168 -2.48 -6.74 4.26
C GLU A 168 -2.18 -7.86 3.25
N LEU A 169 -3.22 -8.43 2.64
CA LEU A 169 -3.07 -9.48 1.62
C LEU A 169 -2.33 -8.97 0.39
N LEU A 170 -2.61 -7.73 -0.03
CA LEU A 170 -1.92 -7.11 -1.16
C LEU A 170 -0.43 -6.88 -0.88
N ALA A 171 -0.09 -6.38 0.32
CA ALA A 171 1.29 -6.19 0.73
C ALA A 171 2.07 -7.51 0.75
N LEU A 172 1.45 -8.57 1.30
CA LEU A 172 2.03 -9.91 1.30
C LEU A 172 2.22 -10.45 -0.12
N HIS A 173 1.23 -10.27 -0.99
CA HIS A 173 1.31 -10.70 -2.38
C HIS A 173 2.43 -9.97 -3.14
N PHE A 174 2.56 -8.65 -2.93
CA PHE A 174 3.64 -7.84 -3.54
C PHE A 174 5.01 -8.33 -3.07
N HIS A 175 5.17 -8.54 -1.77
CA HIS A 175 6.42 -9.06 -1.20
C HIS A 175 6.77 -10.45 -1.75
N ARG A 176 5.82 -11.40 -1.73
CA ARG A 176 6.02 -12.75 -2.30
C ARG A 176 6.31 -12.74 -3.79
N SER A 177 5.83 -11.71 -4.49
CA SER A 177 6.08 -11.50 -5.91
C SER A 177 7.43 -10.83 -6.19
N GLY A 178 8.22 -10.50 -5.17
CA GLY A 178 9.54 -9.90 -5.28
C GLY A 178 9.55 -8.38 -5.47
N LEU A 179 8.46 -7.69 -5.12
CA LEU A 179 8.43 -6.23 -5.03
C LEU A 179 8.95 -5.77 -3.67
N GLN A 180 9.55 -4.58 -3.62
CA GLN A 180 10.02 -4.01 -2.37
C GLN A 180 8.84 -3.42 -1.59
N VAL A 181 8.59 -3.99 -0.40
CA VAL A 181 7.46 -3.65 0.47
C VAL A 181 7.98 -3.24 1.84
N LEU A 182 7.49 -2.10 2.33
CA LEU A 182 7.61 -1.68 3.72
C LEU A 182 6.22 -1.63 4.35
N ILE A 183 6.13 -1.96 5.62
CA ILE A 183 4.90 -1.87 6.42
C ILE A 183 5.09 -0.85 7.55
N ARG A 184 4.06 -0.05 7.80
CA ARG A 184 3.98 0.88 8.94
C ARG A 184 2.60 0.85 9.58
N ASN A 185 2.55 0.94 10.90
CA ASN A 185 1.29 1.06 11.63
C ASN A 185 0.89 2.53 11.85
N ASP A 186 1.83 3.46 11.62
CA ASP A 186 1.63 4.90 11.71
C ASP A 186 2.69 5.64 10.88
N PHE A 187 2.43 6.89 10.52
CA PHE A 187 3.39 7.68 9.73
C PHE A 187 4.68 7.99 10.51
N ASP A 188 4.61 8.03 11.84
CA ASP A 188 5.77 8.19 12.73
C ASP A 188 6.39 6.85 13.19
N SER A 189 5.85 5.71 12.74
CA SER A 189 6.38 4.40 13.11
C SER A 189 7.59 3.98 12.26
N MET A 190 8.45 3.15 12.84
CA MET A 190 9.60 2.58 12.13
C MET A 190 9.13 1.68 10.97
N PRO A 191 9.81 1.74 9.81
CA PRO A 191 9.50 0.85 8.71
C PRO A 191 9.80 -0.60 9.11
N ARG A 192 8.93 -1.51 8.68
CA ARG A 192 9.10 -2.94 8.85
C ARG A 192 9.19 -3.63 7.50
N ARG A 193 9.95 -4.73 7.41
CA ARG A 193 9.95 -5.63 6.25
C ARG A 193 9.22 -6.91 6.61
N ILE A 194 8.42 -7.41 5.69
CA ILE A 194 7.77 -8.73 5.81
C ILE A 194 8.87 -9.80 5.79
N ILE A 195 8.74 -10.82 6.63
CA ILE A 195 9.60 -12.00 6.63
C ILE A 195 8.79 -13.23 6.17
N GLY A 196 9.34 -14.00 5.23
CA GLY A 196 8.77 -15.29 4.83
C GLY A 196 8.92 -16.35 5.93
N GLU A 197 8.17 -17.46 5.82
CA GLU A 197 8.41 -18.63 6.69
C GLU A 197 9.82 -19.23 6.45
N ASP A 198 10.35 -19.08 5.23
CA ASP A 198 11.69 -19.52 4.83
C ASP A 198 12.83 -18.55 5.19
N ASP A 199 12.51 -17.32 5.62
CA ASP A 199 13.50 -16.29 6.02
C ASP A 199 13.87 -16.37 7.52
N SER A 200 13.46 -17.43 8.20
CA SER A 200 13.86 -17.65 9.59
C SER A 200 15.38 -17.86 9.67
N PRO A 201 16.13 -17.06 10.45
CA PRO A 201 17.58 -17.22 10.58
C PRO A 201 17.86 -18.52 11.36
N GLY A 202 18.00 -19.64 10.66
CA GLY A 202 18.20 -20.94 11.32
C GLY A 202 18.07 -22.20 10.49
N LYS A 203 18.01 -22.15 9.15
CA LYS A 203 18.12 -23.35 8.31
C LYS A 203 19.11 -23.14 7.16
N THR A 204 20.37 -23.41 7.46
CA THR A 204 21.41 -23.82 6.50
C THR A 204 21.89 -25.19 6.93
#